data_AF-A0A395SAR1-F1
#
_entry.id   AF-A0A395SAR1-F1
#
_cell.length_a   1.000
_cell.length_b   1.000
_cell.length_c   1.000
_cell.angle_alpha   90.00
_cell.angle_beta   90.00
_cell.angle_gamma   90.00
#
_symmetry.space_group_name_H-M   'P 1'
#
loop_
_entity.id
_entity.type
_entity.pdbx_description
1 polymer ?
#
loop_
_entity_poly.entity_id
_entity_poly.type
_entity_poly.pdbx_seq_one_letter_code
_entity_poly.pdbx_strand_id
1 'polypeptide(L)'
;MSADGVLGTLAPDTTSDIDDVIYIGYLSIACMGLRALLSYNSETKVHDQARFGLLKCFVNSGHGFTKVQLDTEKPNSVKIVMSREKIATVGRPALGVLIHELHIARCTKNVKEGSSLFDNLTSVDEVAVQRRAVVEATKGPRTLFVHPNTRLENGIVSLVEYPETKEGLTQS
;
A
#
# COMPACT_ATOMS: atom_id res chain seq x y z
N MET A 1 -17.84 -14.41 -4.01
CA MET A 1 -18.16 -13.82 -2.70
C MET A 1 -18.37 -12.33 -2.91
N SER A 2 -19.53 -11.77 -2.57
CA SER A 2 -19.65 -10.31 -2.52
C SER A 2 -18.77 -9.78 -1.38
N ALA A 3 -18.33 -8.52 -1.48
CA ALA A 3 -17.52 -7.89 -0.45
C ALA A 3 -18.22 -7.89 0.94
N ASP A 4 -19.55 -8.01 0.95
CA ASP A 4 -20.38 -8.11 2.14
C ASP A 4 -20.03 -9.33 3.01
N GLY A 5 -19.57 -10.43 2.41
CA GLY A 5 -19.25 -11.66 3.15
C GLY A 5 -18.02 -11.53 4.04
N VAL A 6 -16.94 -10.94 3.54
CA VAL A 6 -15.70 -10.79 4.30
C VAL A 6 -15.81 -9.65 5.31
N LEU A 7 -16.34 -8.50 4.89
CA LEU A 7 -16.49 -7.36 5.80
C LEU A 7 -17.53 -7.63 6.88
N GLY A 8 -18.64 -8.30 6.55
CA GLY A 8 -19.62 -8.76 7.52
C GLY A 8 -19.07 -9.80 8.51
N THR A 9 -18.03 -10.55 8.14
CA THR A 9 -17.35 -11.48 9.05
C THR A 9 -16.31 -10.79 9.92
N LEU A 10 -15.50 -9.88 9.33
CA LEU A 10 -14.38 -9.23 10.03
C LEU A 10 -14.81 -8.06 10.91
N ALA A 11 -15.92 -7.41 10.57
CA ALA A 11 -16.44 -6.26 11.29
C ALA A 11 -17.99 -6.30 11.32
N PRO A 12 -18.59 -7.32 11.99
CA PRO A 12 -20.04 -7.53 12.00
C PRO A 12 -20.82 -6.34 12.59
N ASP A 13 -20.22 -5.64 13.55
CA ASP A 13 -20.84 -4.50 14.25
C ASP A 13 -20.37 -3.13 13.70
N THR A 14 -19.81 -3.10 12.48
CA THR A 14 -19.31 -1.84 11.92
C THR A 14 -20.43 -0.85 11.68
N THR A 15 -20.25 0.38 12.15
CA THR A 15 -21.09 1.54 11.83
C THR A 15 -20.58 2.29 10.60
N SER A 16 -19.39 1.92 10.10
CA SER A 16 -18.76 2.56 8.94
C SER A 16 -19.44 2.11 7.65
N ASP A 17 -19.61 3.04 6.71
CA ASP A 17 -20.09 2.73 5.36
C ASP A 17 -19.12 1.76 4.66
N ILE A 18 -19.63 0.63 4.21
CA ILE A 18 -18.87 -0.41 3.51
C ILE A 18 -18.19 0.16 2.26
N ASP A 19 -18.86 1.07 1.55
CA ASP A 19 -18.30 1.68 0.35
C ASP A 19 -17.12 2.59 0.68
N ASP A 20 -17.11 3.24 1.85
CA ASP A 20 -15.97 3.99 2.36
C ASP A 20 -14.79 3.10 2.70
N VAL A 21 -15.04 1.98 3.37
CA VAL A 21 -13.98 1.00 3.69
C VAL A 21 -13.33 0.47 2.41
N ILE A 22 -14.15 0.13 1.40
CA ILE A 22 -13.66 -0.32 0.09
C ILE A 22 -12.85 0.79 -0.59
N TYR A 23 -13.38 2.01 -0.64
CA TYR A 23 -12.69 3.14 -1.27
C TYR A 23 -11.34 3.44 -0.61
N ILE A 24 -11.30 3.52 0.72
CA ILE A 24 -10.07 3.75 1.48
C ILE A 24 -9.08 2.60 1.29
N GLY A 25 -9.55 1.36 1.19
CA GLY A 25 -8.70 0.21 0.87
C GLY A 25 -7.96 0.38 -0.47
N TYR A 26 -8.67 0.70 -1.54
CA TYR A 26 -8.06 0.95 -2.85
C TYR A 26 -7.13 2.17 -2.85
N LEU A 27 -7.56 3.27 -2.24
CA LEU A 27 -6.75 4.48 -2.14
C LEU A 27 -5.47 4.26 -1.32
N SER A 28 -5.54 3.47 -0.26
CA SER A 28 -4.40 3.10 0.57
C SER A 28 -3.37 2.29 -0.22
N ILE A 29 -3.81 1.30 -1.00
CA ILE A 29 -2.94 0.53 -1.91
C ILE A 29 -2.23 1.47 -2.90
N ALA A 30 -2.96 2.40 -3.52
CA ALA A 30 -2.38 3.37 -4.43
C ALA A 30 -1.33 4.26 -3.74
N CYS A 31 -1.65 4.78 -2.54
CA CYS A 31 -0.72 5.58 -1.73
C CYS A 31 0.55 4.79 -1.34
N MET A 32 0.39 3.53 -0.94
CA MET A 32 1.50 2.64 -0.62
C MET A 32 2.37 2.35 -1.86
N GLY A 33 1.75 2.19 -3.02
CA GLY A 33 2.46 2.02 -4.28
C GLY A 33 3.27 3.24 -4.71
N LEU A 34 2.78 4.45 -4.43
CA LEU A 34 3.57 5.66 -4.68
C LEU A 34 4.74 5.78 -3.71
N ARG A 35 4.51 5.49 -2.42
CA ARG A 35 5.57 5.49 -1.38
C ARG A 35 6.63 4.42 -1.62
N ALA A 36 6.28 3.32 -2.28
CA ALA A 36 7.21 2.25 -2.62
C ALA A 36 8.40 2.72 -3.48
N LEU A 37 8.26 3.82 -4.22
CA LEU A 37 9.36 4.43 -4.97
C LEU A 37 10.54 4.85 -4.06
N LEU A 38 10.31 5.11 -2.78
CA LEU A 38 11.39 5.42 -1.83
C LEU A 38 12.32 4.23 -1.59
N SER A 39 11.80 3.02 -1.74
CA SER A 39 12.56 1.76 -1.59
C SER A 39 13.13 1.27 -2.91
N TYR A 40 12.88 1.97 -4.01
CA TYR A 40 13.44 1.62 -5.31
C TYR A 40 14.96 1.76 -5.28
N ASN A 41 15.64 0.64 -5.45
CA ASN A 41 17.05 0.52 -5.71
C ASN A 41 17.19 -0.46 -6.87
N SER A 42 18.08 -0.19 -7.82
CA SER A 42 18.35 -1.07 -8.98
C SER A 42 18.81 -2.47 -8.59
N GLU A 43 19.26 -2.67 -7.34
CA GLU A 43 19.91 -3.91 -6.91
C GLU A 43 19.08 -4.80 -5.96
N THR A 44 18.12 -4.26 -5.18
CA THR A 44 17.30 -5.09 -4.25
C THR A 44 15.95 -4.46 -3.88
N LYS A 45 14.88 -5.28 -3.85
CA LYS A 45 13.73 -5.35 -2.90
C LYS A 45 12.37 -5.66 -3.57
N VAL A 46 11.78 -6.80 -3.19
CA VAL A 46 10.59 -7.42 -3.85
C VAL A 46 9.24 -6.89 -3.36
N HIS A 47 9.11 -6.48 -2.08
CA HIS A 47 7.81 -6.14 -1.48
C HIS A 47 7.27 -4.77 -1.88
N ASP A 48 8.11 -3.74 -1.84
CA ASP A 48 7.70 -2.40 -2.27
C ASP A 48 7.51 -2.35 -3.78
N GLN A 49 8.32 -3.10 -4.54
CA GLN A 49 8.17 -3.29 -5.97
C GLN A 49 6.75 -3.77 -6.36
N ALA A 50 6.20 -4.76 -5.65
CA ALA A 50 4.84 -5.25 -5.88
C ALA A 50 3.76 -4.17 -5.61
N ARG A 51 3.93 -3.35 -4.57
CA ARG A 51 3.00 -2.24 -4.26
C ARG A 51 2.99 -1.20 -5.37
N PHE A 52 4.17 -0.86 -5.90
CA PHE A 52 4.26 0.02 -7.07
C PHE A 52 3.56 -0.59 -8.29
N GLY A 53 3.69 -1.91 -8.48
CA GLY A 53 2.95 -2.64 -9.51
C GLY A 53 1.43 -2.52 -9.40
N LEU A 54 0.87 -2.58 -8.19
CA LEU A 54 -0.56 -2.36 -7.97
C LEU A 54 -1.00 -0.93 -8.32
N LEU A 55 -0.19 0.08 -7.99
CA LEU A 55 -0.47 1.45 -8.42
C LEU A 55 -0.46 1.55 -9.96
N LYS A 56 0.54 0.97 -10.64
CA LYS A 56 0.58 0.95 -12.10
C LYS A 56 -0.61 0.22 -12.70
N CYS A 57 -1.07 -0.88 -12.10
CA CYS A 57 -2.31 -1.56 -12.51
C CYS A 57 -3.52 -0.59 -12.51
N PHE A 58 -3.69 0.19 -11.44
CA PHE A 58 -4.79 1.16 -11.34
C PHE A 58 -4.67 2.35 -12.29
N VAL A 59 -3.45 2.82 -12.55
CA VAL A 59 -3.21 3.91 -13.53
C VAL A 59 -3.42 3.40 -14.95
N ASN A 60 -2.94 2.19 -15.26
CA ASN A 60 -2.99 1.60 -16.60
C ASN A 60 -4.35 1.00 -16.94
N SER A 61 -5.23 0.75 -15.96
CA SER A 61 -6.61 0.31 -16.22
C SER A 61 -7.42 1.33 -17.01
N GLY A 62 -6.93 2.57 -17.14
CA GLY A 62 -7.53 3.59 -17.99
C GLY A 62 -8.87 4.10 -17.46
N HIS A 63 -9.71 4.58 -18.38
CA HIS A 63 -11.05 5.11 -18.11
C HIS A 63 -11.13 6.22 -17.05
N GLY A 64 -10.01 6.87 -16.72
CA GLY A 64 -9.94 7.86 -15.64
C GLY A 64 -10.24 7.28 -14.26
N PHE A 65 -9.90 6.01 -14.01
CA PHE A 65 -10.06 5.38 -12.69
C PHE A 65 -9.09 5.98 -11.67
N THR A 66 -7.78 5.97 -11.96
CA THR A 66 -6.75 6.52 -11.05
C THR A 66 -5.73 7.34 -11.82
N LYS A 67 -5.29 8.46 -11.24
CA LYS A 67 -4.22 9.32 -11.76
C LYS A 67 -3.29 9.78 -10.65
N VAL A 68 -2.01 9.92 -10.98
CA VAL A 68 -0.98 10.51 -10.12
C VAL A 68 -0.59 11.86 -10.73
N GLN A 69 -0.88 12.96 -10.04
CA GLN A 69 -0.65 14.31 -10.55
C GLN A 69 0.15 15.17 -9.57
N LEU A 70 0.83 16.20 -10.08
CA LEU A 70 1.45 17.20 -9.21
C LEU A 70 0.34 17.97 -8.53
N ASP A 71 0.54 18.27 -7.26
CA ASP A 71 -0.40 19.07 -6.50
C ASP A 71 -0.21 20.54 -6.90
N THR A 72 -1.28 21.16 -7.37
CA THR A 72 -1.30 22.56 -7.78
C THR A 72 -1.43 23.51 -6.59
N GLU A 73 -1.93 23.02 -5.46
CA GLU A 73 -2.16 23.81 -4.24
C GLU A 73 -0.95 23.79 -3.31
N LYS A 74 -0.15 22.72 -3.37
CA LYS A 74 1.08 22.56 -2.58
C LYS A 74 2.28 22.39 -3.51
N PRO A 75 3.20 23.37 -3.57
CA PRO A 75 4.45 23.21 -4.28
C PRO A 75 5.20 21.96 -3.79
N ASN A 76 5.77 21.19 -4.71
CA ASN A 76 6.51 19.95 -4.40
C ASN A 76 5.67 18.89 -3.67
N SER A 77 4.42 18.70 -4.09
CA SER A 77 3.52 17.65 -3.60
C SER A 77 2.97 16.82 -4.76
N VAL A 78 2.62 15.56 -4.49
CA VAL A 78 1.96 14.65 -5.43
C VAL A 78 0.63 14.22 -4.83
N LYS A 79 -0.43 14.26 -5.64
CA LYS A 79 -1.77 13.81 -5.28
C LYS A 79 -2.17 12.60 -6.11
N ILE A 80 -2.78 11.61 -5.44
CA ILE A 80 -3.48 10.51 -6.11
C ILE A 80 -4.96 10.88 -6.18
N VAL A 81 -5.52 10.81 -7.39
CA VAL A 81 -6.94 11.04 -7.65
C VAL A 81 -7.53 9.71 -8.12
N MET A 82 -8.55 9.23 -7.43
CA MET A 82 -9.22 7.96 -7.71
C MET A 82 -10.74 8.16 -7.76
N SER A 83 -11.40 7.60 -8.78
CA SER A 83 -12.86 7.61 -8.90
C SER A 83 -13.45 6.44 -8.13
N ARG A 84 -14.29 6.76 -7.14
CA ARG A 84 -15.00 5.78 -6.30
C ARG A 84 -15.95 4.93 -7.12
N GLU A 85 -16.66 5.57 -8.05
CA GLU A 85 -17.70 4.98 -8.89
C GLU A 85 -17.12 3.91 -9.84
N LYS A 86 -15.83 4.02 -10.16
CA LYS A 86 -15.11 3.12 -11.07
C LYS A 86 -14.39 1.97 -10.36
N ILE A 87 -14.45 1.87 -9.03
CA ILE A 87 -13.84 0.75 -8.32
C ILE A 87 -14.48 -0.57 -8.74
N ALA A 88 -15.82 -0.64 -8.75
CA ALA A 88 -16.53 -1.88 -9.07
C ALA A 88 -16.41 -2.27 -10.56
N THR A 89 -16.36 -1.28 -11.45
CA THR A 89 -16.45 -1.49 -12.91
C THR A 89 -15.10 -1.51 -13.63
N VAL A 90 -14.07 -0.85 -13.09
CA VAL A 90 -12.74 -0.74 -13.71
C VAL A 90 -11.66 -1.30 -12.77
N GLY A 91 -11.60 -0.79 -11.54
CA GLY A 91 -10.53 -1.14 -10.59
C GLY A 91 -10.50 -2.63 -10.22
N ARG A 92 -11.65 -3.16 -9.80
CA ARG A 92 -11.79 -4.56 -9.38
C ARG A 92 -11.57 -5.54 -10.54
N PRO A 93 -12.14 -5.35 -11.75
CA PRO A 93 -11.83 -6.19 -12.90
C PRO A 93 -10.35 -6.15 -13.29
N ALA A 94 -9.73 -4.97 -13.36
CA ALA A 94 -8.31 -4.83 -13.71
C ALA A 94 -7.38 -5.57 -12.73
N LEU A 95 -7.66 -5.41 -11.43
CA LEU A 95 -6.94 -6.14 -10.38
C LEU A 95 -7.17 -7.65 -10.47
N GLY A 96 -8.41 -8.07 -10.79
CA GLY A 96 -8.76 -9.48 -10.99
C GLY A 96 -7.96 -10.12 -12.12
N VAL A 97 -7.85 -9.44 -13.28
CA VAL A 97 -7.03 -9.90 -14.42
C VAL A 97 -5.57 -10.04 -14.00
N LEU A 98 -5.00 -9.02 -13.36
CA LEU A 98 -3.61 -9.04 -12.91
C LEU A 98 -3.33 -10.22 -11.96
N ILE A 99 -4.18 -10.41 -10.95
CA ILE A 99 -4.00 -11.51 -9.99
C ILE A 99 -4.14 -12.86 -10.68
N HIS A 100 -5.07 -12.98 -11.62
CA HIS A 100 -5.28 -14.21 -12.38
C HIS A 100 -4.06 -14.61 -13.22
N GLU A 101 -3.49 -13.67 -13.97
CA GLU A 101 -2.29 -13.89 -14.79
C GLU A 101 -1.08 -14.27 -13.92
N LEU A 102 -0.83 -13.53 -12.83
CA LEU A 102 0.23 -13.86 -11.88
C LEU A 102 0.05 -15.25 -11.25
N HIS A 103 -1.19 -15.62 -10.94
CA HIS A 103 -1.51 -16.92 -10.35
C HIS A 103 -1.27 -18.06 -11.34
N ILE A 104 -1.72 -17.93 -12.59
CA ILE A 104 -1.49 -18.93 -13.65
C ILE A 104 0.02 -19.12 -13.87
N ALA A 105 0.78 -18.04 -14.05
CA ALA A 105 2.21 -18.13 -14.28
C ALA A 105 2.95 -18.84 -13.13
N ARG A 106 2.56 -18.53 -11.88
CA ARG A 106 3.11 -19.18 -10.68
C ARG A 106 2.76 -20.67 -10.63
N CYS A 107 1.50 -21.04 -10.79
CA CYS A 107 1.03 -22.42 -10.64
C CYS A 107 1.50 -23.34 -11.77
N THR A 108 1.76 -22.79 -12.96
CA THR A 108 2.27 -23.54 -14.12
C THR A 108 3.79 -23.56 -14.21
N LYS A 109 4.50 -22.93 -13.24
CA LYS A 109 5.96 -22.73 -13.28
C LYS A 109 6.42 -22.06 -14.59
N ASN A 110 5.59 -21.19 -15.17
CA ASN A 110 5.95 -20.42 -16.36
C ASN A 110 6.81 -19.22 -15.96
N VAL A 111 8.09 -19.50 -15.68
CA VAL A 111 9.06 -18.51 -15.19
C VAL A 111 9.24 -17.37 -16.20
N LYS A 112 9.33 -17.67 -17.50
CA LYS A 112 9.61 -16.67 -18.53
C LYS A 112 8.50 -15.61 -18.61
N GLU A 113 7.25 -16.06 -18.70
CA GLU A 113 6.11 -15.15 -18.80
C GLU A 113 5.81 -14.46 -17.47
N GLY A 114 5.91 -15.20 -16.35
CA GLY A 114 5.72 -14.63 -15.01
C GLY A 114 6.74 -13.54 -14.66
N SER A 115 8.02 -13.76 -14.95
CA SER A 115 9.06 -12.74 -14.79
C SER A 115 8.81 -11.53 -15.68
N SER A 116 8.55 -11.74 -16.97
CA SER A 116 8.29 -10.62 -17.90
C SER A 116 7.06 -9.81 -17.48
N LEU A 117 5.99 -10.45 -17.04
CA LEU A 117 4.79 -9.78 -16.53
C LEU A 117 5.13 -8.93 -15.31
N PHE A 118 5.81 -9.49 -14.31
CA PHE A 118 6.15 -8.79 -13.07
C PHE A 118 7.16 -7.65 -13.30
N ASP A 119 8.17 -7.87 -14.14
CA ASP A 119 9.18 -6.86 -14.47
C ASP A 119 8.54 -5.68 -15.20
N ASN A 120 7.68 -5.93 -16.19
CA ASN A 120 6.93 -4.88 -16.89
C ASN A 120 5.97 -4.15 -15.94
N LEU A 121 5.27 -4.90 -15.09
CA LEU A 121 4.35 -4.35 -14.10
C LEU A 121 5.07 -3.48 -13.06
N THR A 122 6.37 -3.63 -12.85
CA THR A 122 7.08 -2.96 -11.75
C THR A 122 8.23 -2.07 -12.21
N SER A 123 8.46 -1.98 -13.53
CA SER A 123 9.43 -1.08 -14.14
C SER A 123 9.19 0.38 -13.76
N VAL A 124 10.25 1.07 -13.33
CA VAL A 124 10.23 2.48 -12.94
C VAL A 124 10.68 3.32 -14.12
N ASP A 125 9.77 4.11 -14.68
CA ASP A 125 10.03 5.03 -15.78
C ASP A 125 10.49 6.41 -15.28
N GLU A 126 10.82 7.31 -16.21
CA GLU A 126 11.26 8.67 -15.88
C GLU A 126 10.21 9.45 -15.08
N VAL A 127 8.92 9.25 -15.37
CA VAL A 127 7.83 9.88 -14.62
C VAL A 127 7.85 9.41 -13.18
N ALA A 128 7.98 8.11 -12.93
CA ALA A 128 8.08 7.55 -11.60
C ALA A 128 9.34 8.04 -10.86
N VAL A 129 10.48 8.20 -11.54
CA VAL A 129 11.69 8.81 -10.96
C VAL A 129 11.44 10.27 -10.52
N GLN A 130 10.76 11.08 -11.34
CA GLN A 130 10.39 12.44 -10.96
C GLN A 130 9.46 12.45 -9.75
N ARG A 131 8.47 11.55 -9.70
CA ARG A 131 7.57 11.40 -8.55
C ARG A 131 8.31 10.99 -7.28
N ARG A 132 9.32 10.12 -7.40
CA ARG A 132 10.15 9.67 -6.28
C ARG A 132 10.80 10.86 -5.56
N ALA A 133 11.38 11.81 -6.30
CA ALA A 133 12.02 13.00 -5.71
C ALA A 133 11.03 13.83 -4.85
N VAL A 134 9.78 13.95 -5.29
CA VAL A 134 8.74 14.67 -4.56
C VAL A 134 8.27 13.90 -3.32
N VAL A 135 8.15 12.57 -3.44
CA VAL A 135 7.79 11.69 -2.31
C VAL A 135 8.92 11.68 -1.26
N GLU A 136 10.18 11.78 -1.70
CA GLU A 136 11.34 11.86 -0.81
C GLU A 136 11.37 13.18 -0.04
N ALA A 137 11.07 14.29 -0.71
CA ALA A 137 10.96 15.60 -0.06
C ALA A 137 9.83 15.69 0.98
N THR A 138 8.80 14.86 0.86
CA THR A 138 7.64 14.83 1.78
C THR A 138 7.72 13.71 2.83
N LYS A 139 8.82 12.97 2.85
CA LYS A 139 9.03 11.83 3.75
C LYS A 139 9.21 12.29 5.20
N GLY A 140 8.26 11.90 6.06
CA GLY A 140 8.41 12.04 7.51
C GLY A 140 9.46 11.08 8.11
N PRO A 141 9.97 11.38 9.32
CA PRO A 141 10.84 10.46 10.05
C PRO A 141 10.14 9.12 10.31
N ARG A 142 10.92 8.04 10.41
CA ARG A 142 10.37 6.71 10.72
C ARG A 142 9.77 6.74 12.13
N THR A 143 8.54 6.25 12.27
CA THR A 143 7.91 6.04 13.58
C THR A 143 8.77 5.09 14.42
N LEU A 144 9.07 5.52 15.64
CA LEU A 144 9.67 4.68 16.68
C LEU A 144 8.55 4.25 17.63
N PHE A 145 8.64 3.02 18.13
CA PHE A 145 7.67 2.47 19.08
C PHE A 145 8.37 2.32 20.43
N VAL A 146 7.75 2.86 21.47
CA VAL A 146 8.16 2.61 22.85
C VAL A 146 7.48 1.32 23.27
N HIS A 147 8.26 0.29 23.57
CA HIS A 147 7.71 -1.02 23.91
C HIS A 147 7.56 -1.19 25.43
N PRO A 148 6.50 -1.85 25.90
CA PRO A 148 6.37 -2.13 27.32
C PRO A 148 7.27 -3.32 27.72
N ASN A 149 7.61 -3.38 28.99
CA ASN A 149 8.24 -4.55 29.62
C ASN A 149 7.24 -5.34 30.44
N THR A 150 7.58 -6.59 30.76
CA THR A 150 6.81 -7.39 31.72
C THR A 150 7.66 -7.66 32.96
N ARG A 151 7.03 -7.63 34.14
CA ARG A 151 7.69 -7.88 35.42
C ARG A 151 6.92 -8.91 36.23
N LEU A 152 7.61 -9.90 36.78
CA LEU A 152 7.02 -10.92 37.64
C LEU A 152 7.27 -10.57 39.10
N GLU A 153 6.20 -10.33 39.86
CA GLU A 153 6.26 -10.09 41.31
C GLU A 153 5.19 -10.93 42.01
N ASN A 154 5.58 -11.70 43.03
CA ASN A 154 4.68 -12.56 43.82
C ASN A 154 3.83 -13.52 42.96
N GLY A 155 4.36 -14.01 41.84
CA GLY A 155 3.64 -14.89 40.91
C GLY A 155 2.67 -14.18 39.95
N ILE A 156 2.57 -12.84 40.01
CA ILE A 156 1.74 -12.03 39.13
C ILE A 156 2.63 -11.30 38.12
N VAL A 157 2.31 -11.42 36.83
CA VAL A 157 2.98 -10.68 35.76
C VAL A 157 2.27 -9.34 35.57
N SER A 158 3.01 -8.24 35.70
CA SER A 158 2.55 -6.89 35.40
C SER A 158 3.18 -6.34 34.12
N LEU A 159 2.44 -5.48 33.42
CA LEU A 159 2.93 -4.72 32.28
C LEU A 159 3.49 -3.39 32.78
N VAL A 160 4.71 -3.06 32.37
CA VAL A 160 5.38 -1.79 32.66
C VAL A 160 5.45 -0.99 31.37
N GLU A 161 4.64 0.05 31.27
CA GLU A 161 4.58 0.95 30.14
C GLU A 161 5.50 2.16 30.35
N TYR A 162 5.94 2.76 29.24
CA TYR A 162 6.81 3.93 29.24
C TYR A 162 6.17 5.02 28.37
N PRO A 163 6.37 6.31 28.69
CA PRO A 163 5.77 7.40 27.94
C PRO A 163 6.34 7.48 26.51
N GLU A 164 5.55 7.99 25.55
CA GLU A 164 5.94 8.19 24.15
C GLU A 164 6.92 9.38 23.97
N THR A 165 8.01 9.38 24.73
CA THR A 165 9.07 10.39 24.69
C THR A 165 10.42 9.77 24.36
N LYS A 166 11.43 10.61 24.09
CA LYS A 166 12.81 10.14 23.85
C LYS A 166 13.38 9.42 25.07
N GLU A 167 13.03 9.92 26.25
CA GLU A 167 13.42 9.35 27.54
C GLU A 167 12.71 8.01 27.76
N GLY A 168 11.39 7.95 27.48
CA GLY A 168 10.63 6.70 27.56
C GLY A 168 11.18 5.62 26.63
N LEU A 169 11.59 5.98 25.41
CA LEU A 169 12.27 5.06 24.48
C LEU A 169 13.62 4.54 25.00
N THR A 170 14.34 5.35 25.78
CA THR A 170 15.64 4.95 26.35
C THR A 170 15.46 4.09 27.61
N GLN A 171 14.39 4.33 28.35
CA GLN A 171 14.07 3.64 29.59
C GLN A 171 13.38 2.28 29.37
N SER A 172 12.69 2.12 28.24
CA SER A 172 11.97 0.91 27.83
C SER A 172 12.89 -0.24 27.44
#